data_AF-A0A4Y1ZV48-F1
#
_entry.id   AF-A0A4Y1ZV48-F1
#
_cell.length_a   1.000
_cell.length_b   1.000
_cell.length_c   1.000
_cell.angle_alpha   90.00
_cell.angle_beta   90.00
_cell.angle_gamma   90.00
#
_symmetry.space_group_name_H-M   'P 1'
#
loop_
_entity.id
_entity.type
_entity.pdbx_description
1 polymer ?
#
loop_
_entity_poly.entity_id
_entity_poly.type
_entity_poly.pdbx_seq_one_letter_code
_entity_poly.pdbx_strand_id
1 'polypeptide(L)'
;MVPQGNVSLQDFANTVLFLFVVVEAKYPRFREDSYIAVPILRDAHKSMQVTLEFRPEANDGLILYSGEKLDLRGDFISITLNKGFIEFR
;
A
#
# COMPACT_ATOMS: atom_id res chain seq x y z
N MET A 1 21.42 25.64 36.56
CA MET A 1 21.60 25.92 35.12
C MET A 1 21.22 24.66 34.36
N VAL A 2 20.12 24.72 33.61
CA VAL A 2 19.67 23.61 32.74
C VAL A 2 20.13 23.97 31.32
N PRO A 3 20.82 23.08 30.58
CA PRO A 3 21.15 23.36 29.19
C PRO A 3 19.86 23.31 28.36
N GLN A 4 19.48 24.45 27.78
CA GLN A 4 18.46 24.52 26.74
C GLN A 4 19.12 24.14 25.42
N GLY A 5 19.25 22.83 25.18
CA GLY A 5 19.67 22.29 23.89
C GLY A 5 18.44 22.23 22.98
N ASN A 6 18.41 23.08 21.96
CA ASN A 6 17.45 22.92 20.87
C ASN A 6 17.75 21.60 20.16
N VAL A 7 16.94 20.58 20.43
CA VAL A 7 16.92 19.36 19.61
C VAL A 7 16.41 19.75 18.23
N SER A 8 17.20 19.50 17.19
CA SER A 8 16.86 19.86 15.83
C SER A 8 15.80 18.90 15.31
N LEU A 9 14.79 19.40 14.58
CA LEU A 9 13.84 18.53 13.86
C LEU A 9 14.54 17.60 12.86
N GLN A 10 15.77 17.92 12.48
CA GLN A 10 16.63 17.11 11.62
C GLN A 10 17.21 15.88 12.36
N ASP A 11 17.26 15.89 13.70
CA ASP A 11 17.69 14.74 14.51
C ASP A 11 16.63 13.62 14.48
N PHE A 12 15.38 13.95 14.15
CA PHE A 12 14.30 12.99 13.92
C PHE A 12 14.28 12.43 12.48
N ALA A 13 15.08 12.99 11.56
CA ALA A 13 15.03 12.63 10.13
C ALA A 13 15.63 11.23 9.81
N ASN A 14 16.25 10.56 10.79
CA ASN A 14 16.76 9.19 10.63
C ASN A 14 15.76 8.10 11.05
N THR A 15 14.52 8.46 11.39
CA THR A 15 13.47 7.47 11.66
C THR A 15 12.61 7.33 10.40
N VAL A 16 12.84 6.24 9.68
CA VAL A 16 12.02 5.66 8.60
C VAL A 16 10.73 6.43 8.35
N LEU A 17 10.73 7.27 7.31
CA LEU A 17 9.55 7.98 6.86
C LEU A 17 8.60 6.95 6.23
N PHE A 18 7.76 6.31 7.05
CA PHE A 18 6.64 5.53 6.55
C PHE A 18 5.69 6.49 5.84
N LEU A 19 5.73 6.49 4.50
CA LEU A 19 4.77 7.23 3.69
C LEU A 19 3.42 6.52 3.81
N PHE A 20 2.61 6.91 4.79
CA PHE A 20 1.20 6.60 4.78
C PHE A 20 0.54 7.52 3.76
N VAL A 21 0.32 7.03 2.54
CA VAL A 21 -0.61 7.68 1.63
C VAL A 21 -2.00 7.43 2.18
N VAL A 22 -2.52 8.38 2.96
CA VAL A 22 -3.94 8.38 3.37
C VAL A 22 -4.74 8.88 2.17
N VAL A 23 -5.23 7.95 1.35
CA VAL A 23 -6.25 8.27 0.36
C VAL A 23 -7.57 8.41 1.13
N GLU A 24 -8.01 9.66 1.38
CA GLU A 24 -9.29 9.93 2.05
C GLU A 24 -10.47 9.73 1.09
N ALA A 25 -10.66 8.50 0.63
CA ALA A 25 -11.91 8.05 0.03
C ALA A 25 -12.70 7.38 1.15
N LYS A 26 -13.80 8.00 1.61
CA LYS A 26 -14.65 7.44 2.67
C LYS A 26 -15.43 6.24 2.11
N TYR A 27 -14.78 5.07 2.12
CA TYR A 27 -15.26 3.77 1.62
C TYR A 27 -15.57 3.73 0.12
N PRO A 28 -14.55 3.77 -0.76
CA PRO A 28 -14.76 3.61 -2.19
C PRO A 28 -15.39 2.24 -2.48
N ARG A 29 -16.43 2.23 -3.31
CA ARG A 29 -17.04 1.01 -3.84
C ARG A 29 -16.53 0.81 -5.26
N PHE A 30 -15.85 -0.30 -5.49
CA PHE A 30 -15.30 -0.66 -6.79
C PHE A 30 -16.30 -1.52 -7.58
N ARG A 31 -16.33 -1.33 -8.89
CA ARG A 31 -17.06 -2.15 -9.86
C ARG A 31 -16.14 -2.46 -11.03
N GLU A 32 -16.11 -3.71 -11.45
CA GLU A 32 -15.46 -4.19 -12.68
C GLU A 32 -14.06 -3.56 -12.87
N ASP A 33 -13.96 -2.55 -13.74
CA ASP A 33 -12.70 -1.95 -14.18
C ASP A 33 -12.28 -0.71 -13.36
N SER A 34 -12.96 -0.41 -12.26
CA SER A 34 -12.59 0.72 -11.39
C SER A 34 -11.41 0.38 -10.49
N TYR A 35 -10.45 1.30 -10.37
CA TYR A 35 -9.31 1.15 -9.47
C TYR A 35 -8.87 2.50 -8.90
N ILE A 36 -8.12 2.45 -7.79
CA ILE A 36 -7.33 3.58 -7.30
C ILE A 36 -5.87 3.26 -7.58
N ALA A 37 -5.18 4.18 -8.24
CA ALA A 37 -3.74 4.14 -8.35
C ALA A 37 -3.14 4.93 -7.19
N VAL A 38 -2.28 4.29 -6.41
CA VAL A 38 -1.50 4.94 -5.36
C VAL A 38 -0.11 5.31 -5.89
N PRO A 39 0.56 6.33 -5.33
CA PRO A 39 1.93 6.66 -5.68
C PRO A 39 2.87 5.45 -5.56
N ILE A 40 3.90 5.41 -6.42
CA ILE A 40 4.92 4.36 -6.39
C ILE A 40 5.56 4.33 -4.99
N LEU A 41 5.53 3.14 -4.38
CA LEU A 41 6.19 2.89 -3.11
C LEU A 41 7.71 2.91 -3.31
N ARG A 42 8.38 3.95 -2.78
CA ARG A 42 9.84 4.01 -2.76
C ARG A 42 10.37 2.87 -1.88
N ASP A 43 11.44 2.22 -2.32
CA ASP A 43 12.10 1.13 -1.59
C ASP A 43 11.22 -0.11 -1.31
N ALA A 44 10.10 -0.30 -2.02
CA ALA A 44 9.24 -1.48 -1.85
C ALA A 44 9.97 -2.81 -2.08
N HIS A 45 11.04 -2.80 -2.88
CA HIS A 45 11.93 -3.93 -3.10
C HIS A 45 12.72 -4.37 -1.84
N LYS A 46 12.82 -3.51 -0.81
CA LYS A 46 13.50 -3.82 0.46
C LYS A 46 12.52 -4.29 1.53
N SER A 47 11.37 -3.63 1.65
CA SER A 47 10.34 -3.94 2.63
C SER A 47 9.03 -3.31 2.23
N MET A 48 7.95 -4.09 2.24
CA MET A 48 6.60 -3.62 1.97
C MET A 48 5.65 -4.18 3.03
N GLN A 49 4.84 -3.31 3.63
CA GLN A 49 3.77 -3.68 4.53
C GLN A 49 2.45 -3.14 3.97
N VAL A 50 1.46 -4.02 3.89
CA VAL A 50 0.13 -3.70 3.37
C VAL A 50 -0.90 -4.11 4.42
N THR A 51 -1.74 -3.15 4.81
CA THR A 51 -2.91 -3.40 5.67
C THR A 51 -4.15 -2.97 4.89
N LEU A 52 -5.10 -3.88 4.73
CA LEU A 52 -6.32 -3.67 3.96
C LEU A 52 -7.54 -4.07 4.79
N GLU A 53 -8.58 -3.24 4.73
CA GLU A 53 -9.90 -3.54 5.27
C GLU A 53 -10.92 -3.36 4.14
N PHE A 54 -11.66 -4.41 3.82
CA PHE A 54 -12.64 -4.36 2.74
C PHE A 54 -13.80 -5.33 3.00
N ARG A 55 -14.94 -5.05 2.35
CA ARG A 55 -16.10 -5.94 2.31
C ARG A 55 -16.29 -6.40 0.87
N PRO A 56 -15.99 -7.66 0.53
CA PRO A 56 -16.18 -8.14 -0.83
C PRO A 56 -17.67 -8.22 -1.19
N GLU A 57 -18.02 -7.77 -2.39
CA GLU A 57 -19.36 -7.98 -3.00
C GLU A 57 -19.38 -9.16 -3.99
N ALA A 58 -18.21 -9.71 -4.31
CA ALA A 58 -18.00 -10.86 -5.16
C ALA A 58 -16.96 -11.80 -4.53
N ASN A 59 -16.99 -13.08 -4.88
CA ASN A 59 -16.07 -14.10 -4.35
C ASN A 59 -14.72 -14.14 -5.08
N ASP A 60 -14.60 -13.43 -6.20
CA ASP A 60 -13.43 -13.41 -7.05
C ASP A 60 -13.09 -11.97 -7.43
N GLY A 61 -11.80 -11.62 -7.43
CA GLY A 61 -11.35 -10.30 -7.84
C GLY A 61 -9.92 -9.95 -7.44
N LEU A 62 -9.41 -8.87 -8.03
CA LEU A 62 -8.12 -8.28 -7.70
C LEU A 62 -8.28 -7.23 -6.60
N ILE A 63 -7.52 -7.36 -5.52
CA ILE A 63 -7.54 -6.42 -4.39
C ILE A 63 -6.36 -5.46 -4.47
N LEU A 64 -5.15 -5.98 -4.73
CA LEU A 64 -3.94 -5.20 -4.90
C LEU A 64 -3.09 -5.76 -6.03
N TYR A 65 -2.54 -4.87 -6.84
CA TYR A 65 -1.55 -5.19 -7.85
C TYR A 65 -0.41 -4.17 -7.82
N SER A 66 0.82 -4.67 -7.80
CA SER A 66 2.01 -3.87 -8.00
C SER A 66 3.00 -4.68 -8.82
N GLY A 67 3.44 -4.17 -9.97
CA GLY A 67 4.38 -4.89 -10.83
C GLY A 67 4.96 -3.97 -11.89
N GLU A 68 5.98 -4.46 -12.59
CA GLU A 68 6.66 -3.70 -13.65
C GLU A 68 5.73 -3.32 -14.81
N LYS A 69 4.76 -4.19 -15.10
CA LYS A 69 3.82 -4.08 -16.23
C LYS A 69 2.42 -4.43 -15.77
N LEU A 70 1.40 -4.08 -16.55
CA LEU A 70 0.00 -4.44 -16.25
C LEU A 70 -0.40 -5.83 -16.79
N ASP A 71 0.44 -6.46 -17.60
CA ASP A 71 0.18 -7.75 -18.26
C ASP A 71 0.58 -8.98 -17.43
N LEU A 72 0.83 -8.78 -16.13
CA LEU A 72 1.32 -9.81 -15.19
C LEU A 72 2.68 -10.43 -15.59
N ARG A 73 3.46 -9.75 -16.45
CA ARG A 73 4.80 -10.21 -16.83
C ARG A 73 5.88 -9.44 -16.08
N GLY A 74 6.94 -10.16 -15.71
CA GLY A 74 8.04 -9.63 -14.91
C GLY A 74 7.76 -9.80 -13.41
N ASP A 75 8.45 -9.00 -12.60
CA ASP A 75 8.28 -9.05 -11.15
C ASP A 75 7.01 -8.30 -10.74
N PHE A 76 6.18 -8.97 -9.95
CA PHE A 76 4.95 -8.39 -9.40
C PHE A 76 4.62 -8.99 -8.04
N ILE A 77 3.75 -8.29 -7.33
CA ILE A 77 3.05 -8.76 -6.15
C ILE A 77 1.56 -8.55 -6.39
N SER A 78 0.74 -9.56 -6.07
CA SER A 78 -0.70 -9.41 -6.08
C SER A 78 -1.38 -10.03 -4.87
N ILE A 79 -2.50 -9.41 -4.51
CA ILE A 79 -3.46 -9.94 -3.54
C ILE A 79 -4.78 -10.08 -4.29
N THR A 80 -5.30 -11.29 -4.34
CA THR A 80 -6.56 -11.62 -5.02
C THR A 80 -7.50 -12.33 -4.07
N LEU A 81 -8.80 -12.20 -4.31
CA LEU A 81 -9.80 -13.08 -3.76
C LEU A 81 -10.09 -14.15 -4.81
N ASN A 82 -10.03 -15.43 -4.43
CA ASN A 82 -10.36 -16.57 -5.28
C ASN A 82 -11.32 -17.48 -4.49
N LYS A 83 -12.56 -17.61 -4.96
CA LYS A 83 -13.62 -18.40 -4.31
C LYS A 83 -13.79 -18.07 -2.81
N GLY A 84 -13.64 -16.79 -2.47
CA GLY A 84 -13.76 -16.30 -1.09
C GLY A 84 -12.50 -16.46 -0.23
N PHE A 85 -11.39 -16.95 -0.79
CA PHE A 85 -10.11 -17.08 -0.09
C PHE A 85 -9.10 -16.05 -0.60
N ILE A 86 -8.27 -15.54 0.31
CA ILE A 86 -7.18 -14.64 -0.05
C ILE A 86 -6.03 -15.44 -0.63
N GLU A 87 -5.59 -15.08 -1.83
CA GLU A 87 -4.38 -15.57 -2.46
C GLU A 87 -3.35 -14.45 -2.54
N PHE A 88 -2.10 -14.80 -2.25
CA PHE A 88 -0.93 -13.96 -2.44
C PHE A 88 -0.05 -14.58 -3.50
N ARG A 89 0.41 -13.77 -4.46
CA ARG A 89 1.35 -14.17 -5.51
C ARG A 89 2.50 -13.19 -5.60
#